data_AF-A0A951UNI9-F1
#
_entry.id   AF-A0A951UNI9-F1
#
_cell.length_a   1.000
_cell.length_b   1.000
_cell.length_c   1.000
_cell.angle_alpha   90.00
_cell.angle_beta   90.00
_cell.angle_gamma   90.00
#
_symmetry.space_group_name_H-M   'P 1'
#
loop_
_entity.id
_entity.type
_entity.pdbx_description
1 polymer ?
#
loop_
_entity_poly.entity_id
_entity_poly.type
_entity_poly.pdbx_seq_one_letter_code
_entity_poly.pdbx_strand_id
1 'polypeptide(L)' 'MDALISLREKAKLSQKAIAYEIGLTQPDVSKIERRERRIDILEALRWVRATDADPAEFFAQFANSES' A
#
# COMPACT_ATOMS: atom_id res chain seq x y z
N MET A 1 -8.08 0.45 0.37
CA MET A 1 -7.18 -0.71 0.19
C MET A 1 -6.91 -1.02 -1.27
N ASP A 2 -7.92 -1.00 -2.14
CA ASP A 2 -7.75 -1.43 -3.54
C ASP A 2 -6.69 -0.62 -4.31
N ALA A 3 -6.52 0.66 -4.00
CA ALA A 3 -5.46 1.50 -4.57
C ALA A 3 -4.03 1.02 -4.23
N LEU A 4 -3.78 0.57 -2.99
CA LEU A 4 -2.49 0.03 -2.56
C LEU A 4 -2.22 -1.34 -3.18
N ILE A 5 -3.25 -2.19 -3.25
CA ILE A 5 -3.19 -3.50 -3.93
C ILE A 5 -2.82 -3.29 -5.41
N SER A 6 -3.48 -2.34 -6.06
CA SER A 6 -3.22 -1.99 -7.46
C SER A 6 -1.78 -1.51 -7.69
N LEU A 7 -1.23 -0.68 -6.79
CA LEU A 7 0.17 -0.27 -6.87
C LEU A 7 1.13 -1.47 -6.78
N ARG A 8 0.91 -2.35 -5.80
CA ARG A 8 1.72 -3.57 -5.61
C ARG A 8 1.72 -4.43 -6.87
N GLU A 9 0.54 -4.64 -7.47
CA GLU A 9 0.37 -5.48 -8.65
C GLU A 9 1.00 -4.87 -9.90
N LYS A 10 0.86 -3.55 -10.09
CA LYS A 10 1.55 -2.82 -11.17
C LYS A 10 3.07 -2.88 -11.04
N ALA A 11 3.58 -2.82 -9.81
CA ALA A 11 4.99 -3.03 -9.50
C ALA A 11 5.42 -4.51 -9.55
N LYS A 12 4.50 -5.44 -9.86
CA LYS A 12 4.74 -6.90 -9.91
C LYS A 12 5.31 -7.48 -8.62
N LEU A 13 5.02 -6.86 -7.49
CA LEU A 13 5.45 -7.34 -6.18
C LEU A 13 4.49 -8.41 -5.65
N SER A 14 5.02 -9.52 -5.14
CA SER A 14 4.23 -10.45 -4.33
C SER A 14 3.91 -9.82 -2.97
N GLN A 15 2.92 -10.36 -2.25
CA GLN A 15 2.66 -9.95 -0.86
C GLN A 15 3.90 -10.13 0.03
N LYS A 16 4.71 -11.17 -0.22
CA LYS A 16 5.96 -11.40 0.52
C LYS A 16 7.02 -10.34 0.19
N ALA A 17 7.13 -9.95 -1.08
CA ALA A 17 8.10 -8.94 -1.51
C ALA A 17 7.78 -7.58 -0.89
N ILE A 18 6.53 -7.12 -0.99
CA ILE A 18 6.18 -5.83 -0.41
C ILE A 18 6.23 -5.84 1.12
N ALA A 19 5.89 -6.96 1.76
CA ALA A 19 6.02 -7.11 3.21
C ALA A 19 7.47 -6.88 3.66
N TYR A 20 8.43 -7.47 2.93
CA TYR A 20 9.85 -7.27 3.20
C TYR A 20 10.25 -5.78 3.06
N GLU A 21 9.83 -5.12 1.99
CA GLU A 21 10.15 -3.69 1.75
C GLU A 21 9.61 -2.75 2.83
N ILE A 22 8.41 -3.04 3.37
CA ILE A 22 7.75 -2.15 4.35
C ILE A 22 7.97 -2.56 5.81
N GLY A 23 8.76 -3.61 6.06
CA GLY A 23 9.07 -4.11 7.40
C GLY A 23 7.92 -4.84 8.09
N LEU A 24 7.08 -5.52 7.31
CA LEU A 24 5.95 -6.34 7.78
C LEU A 24 6.14 -7.81 7.42
N THR A 25 5.26 -8.67 7.93
CA THR A 25 5.19 -10.07 7.50
C THR A 25 4.19 -10.23 6.35
N GLN A 26 4.34 -11.29 5.53
CA GLN A 26 3.36 -11.59 4.48
C GLN A 26 1.94 -11.81 5.05
N PRO A 27 1.74 -12.48 6.21
CA PRO A 27 0.43 -12.54 6.86
C PRO A 27 -0.15 -11.18 7.25
N ASP A 28 0.67 -10.20 7.68
CA ASP A 28 0.19 -8.84 7.95
C ASP A 28 -0.32 -8.19 6.67
N VAL A 29 0.44 -8.29 5.58
CA VAL A 29 0.03 -7.81 4.26
C VAL A 29 -1.26 -8.48 3.80
N SER A 30 -1.40 -9.80 3.95
CA SER A 30 -2.63 -10.52 3.62
C SER A 30 -3.84 -10.03 4.43
N LYS A 31 -3.68 -9.80 5.74
CA LYS A 31 -4.75 -9.24 6.59
C LYS A 31 -5.09 -7.80 6.21
N ILE A 32 -4.10 -7.00 5.83
CA ILE A 32 -4.28 -5.63 5.35
C ILE A 32 -5.09 -5.63 4.04
N GLU A 33 -4.70 -6.44 3.05
CA GLU A 33 -5.42 -6.53 1.77
C GLU A 33 -6.86 -7.03 1.93
N ARG A 34 -7.10 -7.93 2.90
CA ARG A 34 -8.43 -8.43 3.28
C ARG A 34 -9.20 -7.53 4.25
N ARG A 35 -8.65 -6.37 4.64
CA ARG A 35 -9.26 -5.40 5.57
C ARG A 35 -9.47 -5.93 7.00
N GLU A 36 -8.78 -7.00 7.39
CA GLU A 36 -8.80 -7.57 8.73
C GLU A 36 -7.80 -6.89 9.68
N ARG A 37 -6.79 -6.21 9.13
CA ARG A 37 -5.85 -5.36 9.86
C ARG A 37 -5.83 -3.98 9.22
N ARG A 38 -5.93 -2.93 10.03
CA ARG A 38 -5.75 -1.56 9.54
C ARG A 38 -4.29 -1.36 9.13
N ILE A 39 -4.09 -0.55 8.09
CA ILE A 39 -2.78 -0.03 7.71
C ILE A 39 -2.70 1.40 8.24
N ASP A 40 -1.61 1.74 8.92
CA ASP A 40 -1.37 3.13 9.36
C ASP A 40 -0.75 3.98 8.24
N ILE A 41 -0.67 5.30 8.45
CA ILE A 41 -0.19 6.24 7.43
C ILE A 41 1.30 6.05 7.08
N LEU A 42 2.13 5.61 8.03
CA LEU A 42 3.55 5.36 7.79
C LEU A 42 3.73 4.05 7.01
N GLU A 43 2.96 3.02 7.35
CA GLU A 43 2.90 1.77 6.59
C GLU A 43 2.43 2.02 5.15
N ALA A 44 1.38 2.83 4.96
CA ALA A 44 0.89 3.20 3.63
C ALA A 44 1.92 4.02 2.84
N LEU A 45 2.61 4.98 3.47
CA LEU A 45 3.68 5.75 2.84
C LEU A 45 4.83 4.86 2.37
N ARG A 46 5.26 3.91 3.20
CA ARG A 46 6.30 2.93 2.85
C ARG A 46 5.86 2.04 1.69
N TRP A 47 4.60 1.61 1.69
CA TRP A 47 4.02 0.80 0.62
C TRP A 47 4.08 1.53 -0.73
N VAL A 48 3.68 2.80 -0.78
CA VAL A 48 3.71 3.58 -2.03
C VAL A 48 5.15 3.74 -2.53
N ARG A 49 6.09 4.09 -1.64
CA ARG A 49 7.51 4.21 -1.98
C ARG A 49 8.13 2.90 -2.48
N ALA A 50 7.74 1.76 -1.91
CA ALA A 50 8.22 0.45 -2.34
C ALA A 50 7.76 0.05 -3.75
N THR A 51 6.78 0.77 -4.31
CA THR A 51 6.26 0.54 -5.67
C THR A 51 6.79 1.54 -6.70
N ASP A 52 7.81 2.34 -6.35
CA ASP A 52 8.36 3.45 -7.16
C ASP A 52 7.32 4.53 -7.54
N ALA A 53 6.17 4.55 -6.86
CA ALA A 53 5.14 5.56 -7.05
C ALA A 53 5.42 6.79 -6.17
N ASP A 54 5.05 7.97 -6.66
CA ASP A 54 5.15 9.21 -5.88
C ASP A 54 4.03 9.27 -4.82
N PRO A 55 4.36 9.40 -3.52
CA PRO A 55 3.35 9.47 -2.47
C PRO A 55 2.46 10.70 -2.54
N ALA A 56 2.99 11.86 -2.94
CA ALA A 56 2.18 13.07 -3.05
C ALA A 56 1.14 12.93 -4.15
N GLU A 57 1.53 12.42 -5.33
CA GLU A 57 0.59 12.12 -6.42
C GLU A 57 -0.44 11.07 -6.00
N PHE A 58 0.01 9.99 -5.36
CA PHE A 58 -0.88 8.93 -4.89
C PHE A 58 -1.90 9.43 -3.85
N PHE A 59 -1.50 10.28 -2.90
CA PHE A 59 -2.42 10.78 -1.88
C PHE A 59 -3.28 11.95 -2.35
N ALA A 60 -2.82 12.74 -3.32
CA ALA A 60 -3.59 13.85 -3.90
C ALA A 60 -4.92 13.39 -4.52
N GLN A 61 -5.00 12.17 -5.04
CA GLN A 61 -6.26 11.63 -5.59
C GLN A 61 -7.37 11.45 -4.52
N PHE A 62 -7.03 11.46 -3.23
CA PHE A 62 -7.98 11.37 -2.12
C PHE A 62 -8.27 12.74 -1.48
N ALA A 63 -7.48 13.77 -1.81
CA ALA A 63 -7.67 15.12 -1.26
C ALA A 63 -8.90 15.84 -1.85
N ASN A 64 -9.38 15.40 -3.03
CA ASN A 64 -10.53 16.00 -3.74
C ASN A 64 -11.82 15.17 -3.64
N SER A 65 -11.93 14.27 -2.67
CA SER A 65 -13.16 13.51 -2.42
C SER A 65 -14.15 14.30 -1.57
N GLU A 66 -14.57 15.47 -2.05
CA GLU A 66 -15.83 16.12 -1.67
C GLU A 66 -16.64 16.39 -2.94
N SER A 67 -17.58 15.49 -3.25
CA SER A 67 -18.83 15.73 -3.97
C SER A 67 -19.77 14.55 -3.70
#